data_AF-A0A268P3I1-F1
#
_entry.id   AF-A0A268P3I1-F1
#
_cell.length_a   1.000
_cell.length_b   1.000
_cell.length_c   1.000
_cell.angle_alpha   90.00
_cell.angle_beta   90.00
_cell.angle_gamma   90.00
#
_symmetry.space_group_name_H-M   'P 1'
#
loop_
_entity.id
_entity.type
_entity.pdbx_description
1 polymer ?
#
loop_
_entity_poly.entity_id
_entity_poly.type
_entity_poly.pdbx_seq_one_letter_code
_entity_poly.pdbx_strand_id
1 'polypeptide(L)'
;MAVTSMWKRQVAVALLAAALLGGCSDPKPGALHAVPDETAERVSAFVTSYKQDMVAAVNDHELAQLEADYLLPNTSFFHALQRYGEELQKNGSTKELVSFEVENVYEDDKEGDYFADVIEQVHIMTDDQVDDITRNVRYWVVEGADQSLRLYTIIDRTNESD
;
A
#
# COMPACT_ATOMS: atom_id res chain seq x y z
N MET A 1 9.30 -19.98 -62.86
CA MET A 1 8.18 -20.19 -61.92
C MET A 1 8.80 -20.77 -60.66
N ALA A 2 9.23 -19.96 -59.69
CA ALA A 2 8.44 -19.29 -58.66
C ALA A 2 7.82 -20.27 -57.67
N VAL A 3 7.94 -19.91 -56.38
CA VAL A 3 7.43 -20.55 -55.16
C VAL A 3 8.30 -21.69 -54.60
N THR A 4 9.16 -21.32 -53.63
CA THR A 4 9.17 -21.86 -52.26
C THR A 4 10.36 -21.25 -51.49
N SER A 5 10.24 -19.99 -51.05
CA SER A 5 11.14 -19.44 -50.02
C SER A 5 10.40 -18.58 -48.99
N MET A 6 9.16 -18.97 -48.67
CA MET A 6 8.30 -18.27 -47.71
C MET A 6 8.47 -18.72 -46.25
N TRP A 7 9.49 -19.52 -45.90
CA TRP A 7 9.56 -20.11 -44.54
C TRP A 7 10.68 -19.61 -43.62
N LYS A 8 11.60 -18.78 -44.10
CA LYS A 8 12.76 -18.36 -43.28
C LYS A 8 12.74 -16.92 -42.77
N ARG A 9 11.73 -16.11 -43.11
CA ARG A 9 11.65 -14.71 -42.68
C ARG A 9 10.69 -14.44 -41.51
N GLN A 10 9.83 -15.39 -41.15
CA GLN A 10 8.91 -15.21 -40.01
C GLN A 10 9.51 -15.55 -38.65
N VAL A 11 10.68 -16.20 -38.59
CA VAL A 11 11.30 -16.59 -37.31
C VAL A 11 12.04 -15.41 -36.64
N ALA A 12 12.49 -14.41 -37.40
CA ALA A 12 13.27 -13.30 -36.85
C ALA A 12 12.44 -12.25 -36.09
N VAL A 13 11.13 -12.15 -36.37
CA VAL A 13 10.25 -11.15 -35.72
C VAL A 13 9.69 -11.67 -34.39
N ALA A 14 9.63 -13.00 -34.20
CA ALA A 14 9.15 -13.60 -32.95
C ALA A 14 10.14 -13.50 -31.78
N LEU A 15 11.43 -13.30 -32.07
CA LEU A 15 12.49 -13.22 -31.05
C LEU A 15 12.75 -11.80 -30.53
N LEU A 16 12.26 -10.77 -31.22
CA LEU A 16 12.44 -9.37 -30.81
C LEU A 16 11.27 -8.83 -29.97
N ALA A 17 10.11 -9.50 -30.00
CA ALA A 17 8.93 -9.14 -29.21
C ALA A 17 9.00 -9.63 -27.75
N ALA A 18 9.91 -10.57 -27.43
CA ALA A 18 10.04 -11.12 -26.09
C ALA A 18 10.88 -10.24 -25.13
N ALA A 19 11.55 -9.20 -25.63
CA ALA A 19 12.45 -8.36 -24.83
C ALA A 19 11.83 -7.03 -24.36
N LEU A 20 10.56 -6.75 -24.70
CA LEU A 20 9.87 -5.50 -24.34
C LEU A 20 8.72 -5.68 -23.34
N LEU A 21 8.55 -6.89 -22.80
CA LEU A 21 7.66 -7.15 -21.66
C LEU A 21 8.46 -7.23 -20.35
N GLY A 22 9.42 -6.31 -20.18
CA GLY A 22 9.89 -5.94 -18.86
C GLY A 22 8.72 -5.30 -18.12
N GLY A 23 7.87 -6.14 -17.53
CA GLY A 23 6.86 -5.70 -16.61
C GLY A 23 7.53 -4.86 -15.54
N CYS A 24 6.89 -3.77 -15.14
CA CYS A 24 7.09 -3.20 -13.83
C CYS A 24 6.85 -4.33 -12.83
N SER A 25 7.90 -5.04 -12.44
CA SER A 25 7.90 -5.70 -11.15
C SER A 25 7.79 -4.54 -10.18
N ASP A 26 6.65 -4.43 -9.49
CA ASP A 26 6.69 -3.84 -8.16
C ASP A 26 7.94 -4.39 -7.50
N PRO A 27 8.88 -3.55 -7.04
CA PRO A 27 10.05 -4.04 -6.35
C PRO A 27 9.51 -4.82 -5.17
N LYS A 28 9.51 -6.15 -5.30
CA LYS A 28 9.26 -7.02 -4.16
C LYS A 28 10.32 -6.59 -3.15
N PRO A 29 9.92 -6.29 -1.91
CA PRO A 29 10.88 -6.05 -0.85
C PRO A 29 11.94 -7.16 -0.89
N GLY A 30 13.18 -6.81 -0.59
CA GLY A 30 14.30 -7.72 -0.50
C GLY A 30 14.08 -8.82 0.53
N ALA A 31 15.18 -9.32 1.09
CA ALA A 31 15.04 -10.21 2.24
C ALA A 31 14.49 -9.38 3.41
N LEU A 32 13.27 -9.71 3.86
CA LEU A 32 12.67 -9.12 5.04
C LEU A 32 13.15 -9.89 6.27
N HIS A 33 13.59 -9.18 7.29
CA HIS A 33 13.96 -9.78 8.57
C HIS A 33 13.21 -9.11 9.71
N ALA A 34 12.97 -9.85 10.79
CA ALA A 34 12.30 -9.32 11.98
C ALA A 34 13.20 -8.26 12.64
N VAL A 35 12.59 -7.14 13.04
CA VAL A 35 13.29 -6.06 13.74
C VAL A 35 13.34 -6.31 15.26
N PRO A 36 14.24 -5.64 16.00
CA PRO A 36 14.22 -5.65 17.46
C PRO A 36 12.92 -5.09 18.03
N ASP A 37 12.53 -5.54 19.23
CA ASP A 37 11.27 -5.16 19.90
C ASP A 37 11.02 -3.65 19.96
N GLU A 38 12.05 -2.85 20.28
CA GLU A 38 11.93 -1.38 20.33
C GLU A 38 11.52 -0.78 18.98
N THR A 39 12.12 -1.26 17.88
CA THR A 39 11.78 -0.81 16.53
C THR A 39 10.39 -1.31 16.13
N ALA A 40 10.05 -2.56 16.48
CA ALA A 40 8.72 -3.11 16.22
C ALA A 40 7.64 -2.30 16.92
N GLU A 41 7.82 -1.96 18.19
CA GLU A 41 6.90 -1.13 18.98
C GLU A 41 6.75 0.27 18.35
N ARG A 42 7.86 0.90 17.95
CA ARG A 42 7.86 2.23 17.31
C ARG A 42 7.06 2.24 16.01
N VAL A 43 7.31 1.29 15.13
CA VAL A 43 6.61 1.19 13.83
C VAL A 43 5.15 0.81 14.02
N SER A 44 4.86 -0.13 14.94
CA SER A 44 3.50 -0.54 15.28
C SER A 44 2.67 0.63 15.82
N ALA A 45 3.25 1.42 16.71
CA ALA A 45 2.62 2.63 17.23
C ALA A 45 2.34 3.64 16.11
N PHE A 46 3.30 3.87 15.22
CA PHE A 46 3.13 4.78 14.09
C PHE A 46 1.98 4.38 13.16
N VAL A 47 1.90 3.12 12.72
CA VAL A 47 0.82 2.67 11.81
C VAL A 47 -0.54 2.63 12.51
N THR A 48 -0.57 2.35 13.82
CA THR A 48 -1.78 2.40 14.64
C THR A 48 -2.30 3.83 14.75
N SER A 49 -1.43 4.80 15.08
CA SER A 49 -1.79 6.21 15.15
C SER A 49 -2.28 6.73 13.80
N TYR A 50 -1.58 6.39 12.71
CA TYR A 50 -2.05 6.71 11.36
C TYR A 50 -3.48 6.21 11.11
N LYS A 51 -3.78 4.95 11.47
CA LYS A 51 -5.10 4.38 11.21
C LYS A 51 -6.20 5.11 11.98
N GLN A 52 -5.94 5.38 13.27
CA GLN A 52 -6.87 6.09 14.14
C GLN A 52 -7.13 7.50 13.62
N ASP A 53 -6.06 8.24 13.32
CA ASP A 53 -6.14 9.60 12.82
C ASP A 53 -6.78 9.65 11.42
N MET A 54 -6.54 8.67 10.57
CA MET A 54 -7.16 8.58 9.25
C MET A 54 -8.67 8.40 9.37
N VAL A 55 -9.15 7.55 10.28
CA VAL A 55 -10.58 7.36 10.52
C VAL A 55 -11.21 8.65 11.05
N ALA A 56 -10.56 9.35 11.99
CA ALA A 56 -11.01 10.64 12.47
C ALA A 56 -11.04 11.69 11.33
N ALA A 57 -9.95 11.84 10.59
CA ALA A 57 -9.81 12.81 9.51
C ALA A 57 -10.83 12.59 8.37
N VAL A 58 -11.19 11.34 8.07
CA VAL A 58 -12.26 11.02 7.12
C VAL A 58 -13.62 11.52 7.62
N ASN A 59 -13.94 11.26 8.89
CA ASN A 59 -15.22 11.64 9.50
C ASN A 59 -15.34 13.16 9.73
N ASP A 60 -14.22 13.81 10.07
CA ASP A 60 -14.16 15.25 10.35
C ASP A 60 -13.86 16.09 9.10
N HIS A 61 -13.54 15.44 7.98
CA HIS A 61 -13.15 16.05 6.71
C HIS A 61 -11.85 16.89 6.78
N GLU A 62 -10.89 16.46 7.60
CA GLU A 62 -9.62 17.15 7.88
C GLU A 62 -8.39 16.34 7.44
N LEU A 63 -8.33 15.91 6.17
CA LEU A 63 -7.22 15.09 5.64
C LEU A 63 -5.85 15.82 5.63
N ALA A 64 -5.84 17.14 5.65
CA ALA A 64 -4.61 17.93 5.53
C ALA A 64 -3.60 17.66 6.67
N GLN A 65 -4.08 17.39 7.88
CA GLN A 65 -3.19 17.06 9.01
C GLN A 65 -2.57 15.68 8.83
N LEU A 66 -3.38 14.71 8.40
CA LEU A 66 -2.92 13.34 8.10
C LEU A 66 -1.81 13.35 7.03
N GLU A 67 -1.99 14.17 6.00
CA GLU A 67 -1.02 14.36 4.93
C GLU A 67 0.34 14.87 5.43
N ALA A 68 0.34 15.86 6.31
CA ALA A 68 1.56 16.48 6.84
C ALA A 68 2.34 15.55 7.78
N ASP A 69 1.60 14.79 8.60
CA ASP A 69 2.18 14.02 9.69
C ASP A 69 2.62 12.63 9.24
N TYR A 70 1.90 12.02 8.30
CA TYR A 70 2.09 10.61 7.97
C TYR A 70 2.54 10.35 6.54
N LEU A 71 2.24 11.20 5.57
CA LEU A 71 2.41 10.82 4.16
C LEU A 71 3.65 11.42 3.53
N LEU A 72 4.21 10.68 2.57
CA LEU A 72 5.16 11.25 1.62
C LEU A 72 4.41 12.06 0.55
N PRO A 73 4.70 13.36 0.39
CA PRO A 73 3.99 14.21 -0.56
C PRO A 73 4.29 13.80 -2.01
N ASN A 74 3.33 14.03 -2.90
CA ASN A 74 3.43 13.76 -4.34
C ASN A 74 3.68 12.28 -4.71
N THR A 75 3.31 11.35 -3.83
CA THR A 75 3.29 9.91 -4.12
C THR A 75 1.93 9.50 -4.71
N SER A 76 1.89 8.36 -5.38
CA SER A 76 0.62 7.77 -5.84
C SER A 76 -0.33 7.47 -4.68
N PHE A 77 0.21 7.01 -3.56
CA PHE A 77 -0.54 6.72 -2.35
C PHE A 77 -1.18 7.99 -1.75
N PHE A 78 -0.42 9.09 -1.66
CA PHE A 78 -0.92 10.39 -1.25
C PHE A 78 -2.18 10.81 -2.04
N HIS A 79 -2.12 10.76 -3.37
CA HIS A 79 -3.25 11.12 -4.23
C HIS A 79 -4.41 10.13 -4.15
N ALA A 80 -4.12 8.84 -3.96
CA ALA A 80 -5.15 7.83 -3.79
C ALA A 80 -5.96 8.06 -2.50
N LEU A 81 -5.30 8.45 -1.41
CA LEU A 81 -5.95 8.74 -0.14
C LEU A 81 -6.84 9.99 -0.22
N GLN A 82 -6.36 11.05 -0.88
CA GLN A 82 -7.16 12.25 -1.13
C GLN A 82 -8.46 11.91 -1.86
N ARG A 83 -8.34 11.23 -3.01
CA ARG A 83 -9.52 10.81 -3.78
C ARG A 83 -10.46 9.93 -2.96
N TYR A 84 -9.91 9.00 -2.18
CA TYR A 84 -10.72 8.14 -1.30
C TYR A 84 -11.53 8.95 -0.28
N GLY A 85 -10.89 9.91 0.40
CA GLY A 85 -11.60 10.76 1.36
C GLY A 85 -12.63 11.68 0.70
N GLU A 86 -12.32 12.25 -0.48
CA GLU A 86 -13.29 13.02 -1.27
C GLU A 86 -14.51 12.19 -1.68
N GLU A 87 -14.30 10.93 -2.08
CA GLU A 87 -15.39 10.01 -2.44
C GLU A 87 -16.28 9.70 -1.24
N LEU A 88 -15.70 9.40 -0.07
CA LEU A 88 -16.46 9.16 1.16
C LEU A 88 -17.27 10.40 1.57
N GLN A 89 -16.65 11.57 1.55
CA GLN A 89 -17.32 12.83 1.87
C GLN A 89 -18.48 13.10 0.90
N LYS A 90 -18.25 12.94 -0.40
CA LYS A 90 -19.28 13.14 -1.43
C LYS A 90 -20.48 12.20 -1.24
N ASN A 91 -20.23 10.99 -0.74
CA ASN A 91 -21.26 9.99 -0.49
C ASN A 91 -21.90 10.12 0.91
N GLY A 92 -21.47 11.08 1.73
CA GLY A 92 -21.93 11.23 3.11
C GLY A 92 -21.56 10.02 3.99
N SER A 93 -20.54 9.27 3.60
CA SER A 93 -20.14 8.05 4.29
C SER A 93 -19.32 8.36 5.54
N THR A 94 -19.52 7.59 6.60
CA THR A 94 -18.64 7.61 7.78
C THR A 94 -17.87 6.30 7.89
N LYS A 95 -16.77 6.34 8.63
CA LYS A 95 -15.86 5.22 8.82
C LYS A 95 -15.69 4.90 10.30
N GLU A 96 -15.71 3.62 10.63
CA GLU A 96 -15.44 3.12 11.98
C GLU A 96 -14.30 2.11 11.92
N LEU A 97 -13.37 2.20 12.87
CA LEU A 97 -12.34 1.20 13.10
C LEU A 97 -12.86 0.16 14.09
N VAL A 98 -13.05 -1.08 13.61
CA VAL A 98 -13.56 -2.19 14.45
C VAL A 98 -12.40 -2.90 15.12
N SER A 99 -11.37 -3.24 14.36
CA SER A 99 -10.14 -3.85 14.88
C SER A 99 -8.93 -3.45 14.03
N PHE A 100 -7.76 -3.45 14.67
CA PHE A 100 -6.48 -3.16 14.05
C PHE A 100 -5.39 -3.87 14.84
N GLU A 101 -4.82 -4.94 14.28
CA GLU A 101 -3.83 -5.78 14.93
C GLU A 101 -2.58 -5.84 14.09
N VAL A 102 -1.47 -5.31 14.61
CA VAL A 102 -0.15 -5.43 13.99
C VAL A 102 0.43 -6.79 14.37
N GLU A 103 0.60 -7.67 13.39
CA GLU A 103 1.08 -9.02 13.62
C GLU A 103 2.60 -9.10 13.67
N ASN A 104 3.26 -8.46 12.69
CA ASN A 104 4.70 -8.54 12.51
C ASN A 104 5.25 -7.23 11.95
N VAL A 105 6.49 -6.91 12.34
CA VAL A 105 7.26 -5.80 11.77
C VAL A 105 8.58 -6.32 11.24
N TYR A 106 8.92 -5.92 10.02
CA TYR A 106 10.13 -6.29 9.32
C TYR A 106 10.90 -5.05 8.85
N GLU A 107 12.18 -5.24 8.55
CA GLU A 107 13.01 -4.28 7.84
C GLU A 107 13.56 -4.92 6.56
N ASP A 108 13.69 -4.10 5.51
CA ASP A 108 14.39 -4.47 4.28
C ASP A 108 15.89 -4.23 4.43
N ASP A 109 16.68 -5.30 4.30
CA ASP A 109 18.15 -5.28 4.43
C ASP A 109 18.88 -4.30 3.51
N LYS A 110 18.26 -3.89 2.39
CA LYS A 110 18.90 -3.07 1.36
C LYS A 110 18.51 -1.62 1.46
N GLU A 111 17.23 -1.36 1.61
CA GLU A 111 16.68 -0.01 1.60
C GLU A 111 16.54 0.58 3.02
N GLY A 112 16.51 -0.27 4.06
CA GLY A 112 16.28 0.15 5.45
C GLY A 112 14.83 0.57 5.73
N ASP A 113 13.92 0.21 4.82
CA ASP A 113 12.50 0.49 4.95
C ASP A 113 11.83 -0.52 5.89
N TYR A 114 10.80 -0.09 6.61
CA TYR A 114 10.04 -0.93 7.51
C TYR A 114 8.72 -1.40 6.89
N PHE A 115 8.32 -2.62 7.23
CA PHE A 115 7.07 -3.23 6.79
C PHE A 115 6.29 -3.74 7.99
N ALA A 116 5.05 -3.30 8.15
CA ALA A 116 4.17 -3.79 9.21
C ALA A 116 2.99 -4.56 8.61
N ASP A 117 2.89 -5.85 8.93
CA ASP A 117 1.75 -6.69 8.58
C ASP A 117 0.63 -6.48 9.59
N VAL A 118 -0.57 -6.23 9.08
CA VAL A 118 -1.72 -5.84 9.88
C VAL A 118 -2.96 -6.55 9.41
N ILE A 119 -3.73 -7.06 10.37
CA ILE A 119 -5.13 -7.44 10.16
C ILE A 119 -6.00 -6.27 10.61
N GLU A 120 -6.78 -5.73 9.68
CA GLU A 120 -7.71 -4.63 9.98
C GLU A 120 -9.15 -5.00 9.64
N GLN A 121 -10.06 -4.50 10.47
CA GLN A 121 -11.49 -4.50 10.19
C GLN A 121 -12.05 -3.10 10.34
N VAL A 122 -12.77 -2.65 9.31
CA VAL A 122 -13.42 -1.34 9.29
C VAL A 122 -14.85 -1.48 8.80
N HIS A 123 -15.73 -0.65 9.34
CA HIS A 123 -17.04 -0.42 8.75
C HIS A 123 -17.02 0.88 7.94
N ILE A 124 -17.64 0.86 6.77
CA ILE A 124 -18.01 2.07 6.02
C ILE A 124 -19.53 2.14 6.02
N MET A 125 -20.07 3.22 6.58
CA MET A 125 -21.51 3.40 6.77
C MET A 125 -22.02 4.48 5.81
N THR A 126 -23.03 4.15 5.02
CA THR A 126 -23.87 5.08 4.25
C THR A 126 -25.27 5.13 4.88
N ASP A 127 -26.15 5.99 4.36
CA ASP A 127 -27.54 6.12 4.87
C ASP A 127 -28.35 4.81 4.82
N ASP A 128 -27.98 3.88 3.92
CA ASP A 128 -28.74 2.67 3.59
C ASP A 128 -27.96 1.36 3.78
N GLN A 129 -26.65 1.42 4.00
CA GLN A 129 -25.79 0.24 4.00
C GLN A 129 -24.62 0.37 4.99
N VAL A 130 -24.20 -0.77 5.52
CA VAL A 130 -22.94 -0.92 6.26
C VAL A 130 -22.09 -1.94 5.51
N ASP A 131 -20.96 -1.48 5.01
CA ASP A 131 -19.93 -2.33 4.41
C ASP A 131 -18.93 -2.75 5.48
N ASP A 132 -18.93 -4.03 5.83
CA ASP A 132 -17.93 -4.64 6.71
C ASP A 132 -16.76 -5.17 5.89
N ILE A 133 -15.58 -4.64 6.17
CA ILE A 133 -14.37 -4.87 5.38
C ILE A 133 -13.27 -5.36 6.32
N THR A 134 -12.91 -6.64 6.17
CA THR A 134 -11.72 -7.23 6.80
C THR A 134 -10.63 -7.40 5.75
N ARG A 135 -9.39 -7.01 6.07
CA ARG A 135 -8.24 -7.11 5.17
C ARG A 135 -6.99 -7.51 5.93
N ASN A 136 -6.12 -8.25 5.26
CA ASN A 136 -4.72 -8.34 5.63
C ASN A 136 -3.97 -7.33 4.76
N VAL A 137 -3.24 -6.41 5.37
CA VAL A 137 -2.50 -5.37 4.66
C VAL A 137 -1.09 -5.24 5.21
N ARG A 138 -0.17 -4.85 4.32
CA ARG A 138 1.21 -4.50 4.69
C ARG A 138 1.41 -3.00 4.52
N TYR A 139 1.73 -2.33 5.61
CA TYR A 139 2.15 -0.93 5.62
C TYR A 139 3.62 -0.84 5.25
N TRP A 140 3.95 -0.05 4.23
CA TRP A 140 5.34 0.28 3.88
C TRP A 140 5.68 1.65 4.48
N VAL A 141 6.55 1.63 5.48
CA VAL A 141 6.99 2.78 6.24
C VAL A 141 8.45 3.08 5.89
N VAL A 142 8.76 4.35 5.63
CA VAL A 142 10.13 4.83 5.43
C VAL A 142 10.52 5.77 6.57
N GLU A 143 11.81 5.85 6.86
CA GLU A 143 12.36 6.80 7.83
C GLU A 143 13.05 7.96 7.10
N GLY A 144 12.58 9.17 7.37
CA GLY A 144 13.16 10.40 6.84
C GLY A 144 14.53 10.72 7.45
N ALA A 145 15.26 11.64 6.83
CA ALA A 145 16.55 12.11 7.35
C ALA A 145 16.46 12.78 8.74
N ASP A 146 15.27 13.21 9.13
CA ASP A 146 14.94 13.78 10.44
C ASP A 146 14.44 12.73 11.45
N GLN A 147 14.58 11.43 11.12
CA GLN A 147 14.08 10.29 11.92
C GLN A 147 12.55 10.24 12.05
N SER A 148 11.83 11.01 11.24
CA SER A 148 10.38 10.90 11.16
C SER A 148 9.98 9.69 10.33
N LEU A 149 8.98 8.94 10.80
CA LEU A 149 8.38 7.88 10.02
C LEU A 149 7.34 8.45 9.06
N ARG A 150 7.29 7.91 7.83
CA ARG A 150 6.31 8.27 6.81
C ARG A 150 5.80 7.03 6.10
N LEU A 151 4.54 7.04 5.71
CA LEU A 151 3.93 6.02 4.87
C LEU A 151 4.25 6.28 3.41
N TYR A 152 4.87 5.27 2.80
CA TYR A 152 5.06 5.22 1.35
C TYR A 152 3.82 4.67 0.66
N THR A 153 3.29 3.54 1.12
CA THR A 153 2.07 2.92 0.59
C THR A 153 1.47 1.89 1.56
N ILE A 154 0.29 1.37 1.23
CA ILE A 154 -0.34 0.21 1.88
C ILE A 154 -0.62 -0.83 0.80
N ILE A 155 -0.17 -2.06 1.04
CA ILE A 155 -0.26 -3.18 0.10
C ILE A 155 -1.34 -4.14 0.58
N ASP A 156 -2.32 -4.46 -0.26
CA ASP A 156 -3.31 -5.49 0.05
C ASP A 156 -2.69 -6.89 -0.04
N ARG A 157 -2.81 -7.64 1.06
CA ARG A 157 -2.28 -9.00 1.25
C ARG A 157 -3.40 -10.02 1.45
N THR A 158 -4.67 -9.59 1.40
CA THR A 158 -5.84 -10.43 1.76
C THR A 158 -5.96 -11.69 0.90
N ASN A 159 -5.51 -11.65 -0.36
CA ASN A 159 -5.56 -12.78 -1.29
C ASN A 159 -4.23 -13.53 -1.44
N GLU A 160 -3.21 -13.14 -0.70
CA GLU A 160 -1.94 -13.84 -0.70
C GLU A 160 -2.02 -14.97 0.33
N SER A 161 -2.20 -16.20 -0.16
CA SER A 161 -2.05 -17.40 0.65
C SER A 161 -0.58 -17.60 1.00
N ASP A 162 -0.26 -17.62 2.29
CA ASP A 162 1.06 -17.98 2.84
C ASP A 162 1.61 -19.31 2.29
#